data_AF-A0A2A5VHU6-F1
#
_entry.id   AF-A0A2A5VHU6-F1
#
_cell.length_a   1.000
_cell.length_b   1.000
_cell.length_c   1.000
_cell.angle_alpha   90.00
_cell.angle_beta   90.00
_cell.angle_gamma   90.00
#
_symmetry.space_group_name_H-M   'P 1'
#
loop_
_entity.id
_entity.type
_entity.pdbx_description
1 polymer ?
#
loop_
_entity_poly.entity_id
_entity_poly.type
_entity_poly.pdbx_seq_one_letter_code
_entity_poly.pdbx_strand_id
1 'polypeptide(L)'
;MKDVEKLYGIYHADGGLVGELAYIFGKYAGNVHCSLCDITHNKITMKKEWKIFSKELPIPFDLLHLNERTAEVIAASENKTPCVLVKTNDSLHIILSSEELENCNKSVKDFTSALNNKLNLLNI
;
A
#
# COMPACT_ATOMS: atom_id res chain seq x y z
N MET A 1 14.20 10.23 -17.92
CA MET A 1 13.60 10.14 -16.58
C MET A 1 12.24 9.53 -16.75
N LYS A 2 11.80 8.65 -15.84
CA LYS A 2 10.44 8.12 -15.89
C LYS A 2 9.59 9.02 -15.00
N ASP A 3 8.60 9.70 -15.57
CA ASP A 3 7.66 10.45 -14.75
C ASP A 3 6.76 9.45 -14.01
N VAL A 4 6.66 9.61 -12.69
CA VAL A 4 5.70 8.85 -11.90
C VAL A 4 4.38 9.58 -11.89
N GLU A 5 3.38 8.91 -12.43
CA GLU A 5 2.02 9.42 -12.53
C GLU A 5 1.26 9.17 -11.22
N LYS A 6 1.45 7.98 -10.62
CA LYS A 6 0.63 7.52 -9.49
C LYS A 6 1.27 6.34 -8.73
N LEU A 7 0.90 6.22 -7.46
CA LEU A 7 1.17 5.05 -6.63
C LEU A 7 -0.13 4.34 -6.26
N TYR A 8 -0.07 3.02 -6.12
CA TYR A 8 -1.18 2.20 -5.63
C TYR A 8 -0.71 1.32 -4.47
N GLY A 9 -1.34 1.44 -3.32
CA GLY A 9 -1.06 0.60 -2.15
C GLY A 9 -2.16 -0.43 -2.05
N ILE A 10 -1.79 -1.70 -2.24
CA ILE A 10 -2.74 -2.79 -2.30
C ILE A 10 -2.73 -3.51 -0.96
N TYR A 11 -3.85 -3.43 -0.24
CA TYR A 11 -4.08 -4.24 0.94
C TYR A 11 -4.32 -5.70 0.56
N HIS A 12 -3.94 -6.62 1.45
CA HIS A 12 -4.33 -8.03 1.36
C HIS A 12 -5.64 -8.26 2.12
N ALA A 13 -6.70 -7.58 1.69
CA ALA A 13 -8.06 -7.70 2.24
C ALA A 13 -9.07 -7.20 1.21
N ASP A 14 -10.33 -7.67 1.29
CA ASP A 14 -11.46 -7.12 0.52
C ASP A 14 -12.09 -5.90 1.24
N GLY A 15 -12.56 -4.93 0.47
CA GLY A 15 -13.30 -3.75 0.94
C GLY A 15 -14.82 -4.00 0.95
N GLY A 16 -15.55 -3.39 1.90
CA GLY A 16 -17.01 -3.53 2.02
C GLY A 16 -17.64 -2.83 3.22
N LEU A 17 -18.98 -2.92 3.34
CA LEU A 17 -19.86 -2.23 4.32
C LEU A 17 -19.56 -2.50 5.80
N VAL A 18 -18.63 -3.40 6.14
CA VAL A 18 -18.01 -3.42 7.45
C VAL A 18 -16.93 -2.35 7.44
N GLY A 19 -17.43 -1.11 7.44
CA GLY A 19 -16.74 0.09 7.00
C GLY A 19 -15.41 0.33 7.69
N GLU A 20 -14.64 1.22 7.06
CA GLU A 20 -13.49 1.94 7.62
C GLU A 20 -13.13 1.43 9.03
N LEU A 21 -12.26 0.42 9.06
CA LEU A 21 -11.43 0.03 10.22
C LEU A 21 -11.92 -0.92 11.30
N ALA A 22 -13.06 -1.57 11.19
CA ALA A 22 -13.40 -2.56 12.22
C ALA A 22 -14.09 -3.77 11.62
N TYR A 23 -13.34 -4.77 11.18
CA TYR A 23 -13.71 -6.14 11.50
C TYR A 23 -12.50 -7.08 11.49
N ILE A 24 -11.90 -7.22 12.67
CA ILE A 24 -11.39 -8.49 13.18
C ILE A 24 -10.33 -9.17 12.30
N PHE A 25 -9.10 -8.68 12.41
CA PHE A 25 -7.83 -9.39 12.08
C PHE A 25 -7.65 -10.76 12.78
N GLY A 26 -8.66 -11.35 13.39
CA GLY A 26 -8.52 -12.59 14.15
C GLY A 26 -9.73 -13.52 14.20
N LYS A 27 -10.83 -13.27 13.48
CA LYS A 27 -12.00 -14.17 13.60
C LYS A 27 -12.73 -14.52 12.32
N TYR A 28 -12.61 -13.73 11.24
CA TYR A 28 -13.38 -14.02 10.01
C TYR A 28 -12.64 -13.91 8.69
N ALA A 29 -11.44 -13.33 8.64
CA ALA A 29 -10.51 -13.50 7.52
C ALA A 29 -9.40 -14.44 8.01
N GLY A 30 -9.43 -15.70 7.61
CA GLY A 30 -8.54 -16.72 8.14
C GLY A 30 -7.07 -16.31 8.07
N ASN A 31 -6.43 -16.00 9.21
CA ASN A 31 -4.98 -15.87 9.38
C ASN A 31 -4.18 -15.05 8.34
N VAL A 32 -4.79 -14.16 7.56
CA VAL A 32 -4.02 -13.42 6.55
C VAL A 32 -3.48 -12.13 7.13
N HIS A 33 -2.16 -12.09 7.28
CA HIS A 33 -1.42 -10.94 7.73
C HIS A 33 -1.29 -9.90 6.62
N CYS A 34 -1.51 -8.62 6.95
CA CYS A 34 -1.42 -7.50 6.01
C CYS A 34 -0.54 -6.38 6.61
N SER A 35 0.75 -6.37 6.29
CA SER A 35 1.70 -5.35 6.76
C SER A 35 1.34 -3.94 6.33
N LEU A 36 0.83 -3.73 5.12
CA LEU A 36 0.40 -2.40 4.69
C LEU A 36 -0.78 -1.88 5.54
N CYS A 37 -1.69 -2.77 5.95
CA CYS A 37 -2.78 -2.42 6.86
C CYS A 37 -2.23 -1.99 8.22
N ASP A 38 -1.27 -2.74 8.76
CA ASP A 38 -0.57 -2.40 10.00
C ASP A 38 0.20 -1.07 9.92
N ILE A 39 0.80 -0.74 8.77
CA ILE A 39 1.52 0.52 8.55
C ILE A 39 0.55 1.70 8.50
N THR A 40 -0.60 1.53 7.84
CA THR A 40 -1.56 2.60 7.56
C THR A 40 -2.51 2.88 8.73
N HIS A 41 -2.83 1.86 9.52
CA HIS A 41 -3.89 1.89 10.51
C HIS A 41 -3.45 1.49 11.91
N ASN A 42 -4.13 2.05 12.90
CA ASN A 42 -4.25 1.50 14.25
C ASN A 42 -5.42 0.50 14.27
N LYS A 43 -5.80 0.01 15.46
CA LYS A 43 -6.90 -0.96 15.63
C LYS A 43 -8.25 -0.54 15.01
N ILE A 44 -8.52 0.76 14.94
CA ILE A 44 -9.84 1.32 14.55
C ILE A 44 -9.71 2.59 13.68
N THR A 45 -8.52 3.17 13.53
CA THR A 45 -8.36 4.46 12.84
C THR A 45 -7.08 4.52 12.04
N MET A 46 -7.09 5.23 10.92
CA MET A 46 -5.88 5.51 10.16
C MET A 46 -4.91 6.33 11.01
N LYS A 47 -3.63 5.95 11.00
CA LYS A 47 -2.59 6.61 11.78
C LYS A 47 -2.49 8.08 11.38
N LYS A 48 -2.24 8.95 12.36
CA LYS A 48 -2.11 10.39 12.10
C LYS A 48 -0.90 10.67 11.20
N GLU A 49 0.19 9.95 11.48
CA GLU A 49 1.44 9.96 10.74
C GLU A 49 1.20 9.57 9.27
N TRP A 50 0.38 8.54 9.03
CA TRP A 50 0.02 8.14 7.67
C TRP A 50 -0.74 9.25 6.95
N LYS A 51 -1.74 9.86 7.60
CA LYS A 51 -2.52 10.96 7.00
C LYS A 51 -1.65 12.16 6.64
N ILE A 52 -0.67 12.48 7.49
CA ILE A 52 0.30 13.56 7.24
C ILE A 52 1.15 13.18 6.03
N PHE A 53 1.80 12.01 6.07
CA PHE A 53 2.62 11.50 4.99
C PHE A 53 1.87 11.49 3.64
N SER A 54 0.65 10.93 3.59
CA SER A 54 -0.13 10.83 2.36
C SER A 54 -0.53 12.19 1.79
N LYS A 55 -0.69 13.21 2.65
CA LYS A 55 -1.02 14.57 2.25
C LYS A 55 0.20 15.33 1.72
N GLU A 56 1.38 15.04 2.27
CA GLU A 56 2.64 15.69 1.89
C GLU A 56 3.31 15.03 0.67
N LEU A 57 2.89 13.82 0.32
CA LEU A 57 3.40 13.11 -0.85
C LEU A 57 3.00 13.86 -2.15
N PRO A 58 3.97 14.28 -2.99
CA PRO A 58 3.68 15.02 -4.21
C PRO A 58 3.07 14.15 -5.32
N ILE A 59 3.14 12.84 -5.16
CA ILE A 59 2.62 11.84 -6.10
C ILE A 59 1.27 11.35 -5.59
N PRO A 60 0.22 11.31 -6.43
CA PRO A 60 -1.06 10.70 -6.06
C PRO A 60 -0.87 9.28 -5.55
N PHE A 61 -1.47 8.94 -4.41
CA PHE A 61 -1.34 7.62 -3.80
C PHE A 61 -2.70 7.08 -3.37
N ASP A 62 -3.21 6.11 -4.14
CA ASP A 62 -4.47 5.45 -3.84
C ASP A 62 -4.23 4.17 -3.05
N LEU A 63 -5.09 3.92 -2.06
CA LEU A 63 -5.11 2.68 -1.30
C LEU A 63 -6.31 1.87 -1.75
N LEU A 64 -6.08 0.61 -2.14
CA LEU A 64 -7.08 -0.27 -2.71
C LEU A 64 -7.10 -1.61 -1.97
N HIS A 65 -8.30 -2.13 -1.76
CA HIS A 65 -8.54 -3.51 -1.38
C HIS A 65 -8.49 -4.42 -2.62
N LEU A 66 -8.43 -5.74 -2.38
CA LEU A 66 -8.25 -6.74 -3.44
C LEU A 66 -9.36 -6.66 -4.51
N ASN A 67 -10.60 -6.40 -4.10
CA ASN A 67 -11.79 -6.26 -4.95
C ASN A 67 -11.99 -4.86 -5.55
N GLU A 68 -11.17 -3.87 -5.18
CA GLU A 68 -11.24 -2.49 -5.70
C GLU A 68 -10.26 -2.26 -6.86
N ARG A 69 -9.42 -3.25 -7.18
CA ARG A 69 -8.39 -3.16 -8.22
C ARG A 69 -8.99 -3.24 -9.62
N THR A 70 -8.48 -2.41 -10.53
CA THR A 70 -8.74 -2.54 -11.97
C THR A 70 -7.99 -3.74 -12.55
N ALA A 71 -8.36 -4.17 -13.77
CA ALA A 71 -7.69 -5.29 -14.44
C ALA A 71 -6.17 -5.08 -14.59
N GLU A 72 -5.73 -3.85 -14.88
CA GLU A 72 -4.31 -3.49 -14.96
C GLU A 72 -3.60 -3.66 -13.61
N VAL A 73 -4.21 -3.18 -12.52
CA VAL A 73 -3.67 -3.28 -11.16
C VAL A 73 -3.65 -4.73 -10.68
N ILE A 74 -4.66 -5.53 -11.02
CA ILE A 74 -4.69 -6.98 -10.76
C ILE A 74 -3.49 -7.64 -11.45
N ALA A 75 -3.31 -7.43 -12.76
CA ALA A 75 -2.22 -8.04 -13.51
C ALA A 75 -0.83 -7.73 -12.93
N ALA A 76 -0.64 -6.54 -12.35
CA ALA A 76 0.62 -6.13 -11.72
C ALA A 76 0.81 -6.63 -10.27
N SER A 77 -0.26 -6.99 -9.55
CA SER A 77 -0.22 -7.33 -8.12
C SER A 77 -0.66 -8.76 -7.78
N GLU A 78 -1.11 -9.54 -8.77
CA GLU A 78 -1.65 -10.88 -8.56
C GLU A 78 -0.68 -11.80 -7.81
N ASN A 79 -1.19 -12.42 -6.73
CA ASN A 79 -0.43 -13.27 -5.79
C ASN A 79 0.80 -12.60 -5.12
N LYS A 80 0.86 -11.27 -5.12
CA LYS A 80 1.99 -10.49 -4.58
C LYS A 80 1.58 -9.42 -3.57
N THR A 81 0.37 -9.52 -3.02
CA THR A 81 -0.19 -8.57 -2.05
C THR A 81 0.13 -8.99 -0.61
N PRO A 82 0.25 -8.04 0.34
CA PRO A 82 0.19 -6.60 0.14
C PRO A 82 1.41 -6.07 -0.60
N CYS A 83 1.25 -4.98 -1.36
CA CYS A 83 2.34 -4.36 -2.12
C CYS A 83 2.07 -2.89 -2.40
N VAL A 84 3.11 -2.14 -2.78
CA VAL A 84 2.96 -0.84 -3.43
C VAL A 84 3.38 -0.96 -4.89
N LEU A 85 2.54 -0.46 -5.79
CA LEU A 85 2.82 -0.33 -7.20
C LEU A 85 3.16 1.12 -7.54
N VAL A 86 4.02 1.29 -8.54
CA VAL A 86 4.31 2.58 -9.17
C VAL A 86 3.82 2.56 -10.61
N LYS A 87 3.01 3.55 -10.96
CA LYS A 87 2.60 3.85 -12.33
C LYS A 87 3.50 4.92 -12.89
N THR A 88 4.18 4.55 -13.96
CA THR A 88 4.97 5.44 -14.82
C THR A 88 4.29 5.52 -16.19
N ASN A 89 4.69 6.49 -17.00
CA ASN A 89 4.22 6.66 -18.39
C ASN A 89 4.24 5.35 -19.20
N ASP A 90 5.22 4.46 -18.94
CA ASP A 90 5.43 3.24 -19.73
C ASP A 90 4.91 1.95 -19.08
N SER A 91 4.70 1.96 -17.75
CA SER A 91 4.54 0.70 -17.01
C SER A 91 3.91 0.86 -15.64
N LEU A 92 3.29 -0.22 -15.16
CA LEU A 92 2.84 -0.42 -13.79
C LEU A 92 3.57 -1.63 -13.20
N HIS A 93 4.30 -1.45 -12.10
CA HIS A 93 5.06 -2.53 -11.47
C HIS A 93 5.20 -2.32 -9.96
N ILE A 94 5.55 -3.39 -9.23
CA ILE A 94 5.76 -3.35 -7.78
C ILE A 94 7.03 -2.55 -7.46
N ILE A 95 6.91 -1.58 -6.57
CA ILE A 95 8.02 -0.78 -6.02
C ILE A 95 8.37 -1.18 -4.58
N LEU A 96 7.38 -1.66 -3.81
CA LEU A 96 7.58 -2.28 -2.50
C LEU A 96 6.80 -3.60 -2.44
N SER A 97 7.51 -4.69 -2.20
CA SER A 97 6.96 -6.03 -2.00
C SER A 97 6.39 -6.24 -0.61
N SER A 98 5.64 -7.33 -0.41
CA SER A 98 5.13 -7.73 0.90
C SER A 98 6.23 -7.88 1.95
N GLU A 99 7.40 -8.42 1.58
CA GLU A 99 8.54 -8.60 2.49
C GLU A 99 9.14 -7.26 2.92
N GLU A 100 9.29 -6.32 1.99
CA GLU A 100 9.79 -4.98 2.29
C GLU A 100 8.82 -4.20 3.19
N LEU A 101 7.51 -4.38 2.98
CA LEU A 101 6.48 -3.83 3.87
C LEU A 101 6.54 -4.47 5.26
N GLU A 102 6.80 -5.77 5.35
CA GLU A 102 6.99 -6.46 6.63
C GLU A 102 8.17 -5.86 7.41
N ASN A 103 9.28 -5.64 6.72
CA ASN A 103 10.49 -5.04 7.28
C ASN A 103 10.32 -3.58 7.74
N CYS A 104 9.23 -2.92 7.34
CA CYS A 104 8.85 -1.61 7.89
C CYS A 104 8.28 -1.71 9.31
N ASN A 105 8.08 -2.90 9.88
CA ASN A 105 7.70 -3.10 11.29
C ASN A 105 6.51 -2.24 11.74
N LYS A 106 5.48 -2.12 10.89
CA LYS A 106 4.25 -1.33 11.13
C LYS A 106 4.51 0.18 11.30
N SER A 107 5.70 0.67 10.95
CA SER A 107 6.15 2.05 11.11
C SER A 107 5.91 2.86 9.84
N VAL A 108 5.16 3.96 9.94
CA VAL A 108 4.98 4.91 8.83
C VAL A 108 6.31 5.51 8.41
N LYS A 109 7.19 5.82 9.38
CA LYS A 109 8.51 6.39 9.12
C LYS A 109 9.37 5.45 8.27
N ASP A 110 9.44 4.18 8.64
CA ASP A 110 10.28 3.20 7.94
C ASP A 110 9.71 2.91 6.54
N PHE A 111 8.38 2.88 6.42
CA PHE A 111 7.69 2.83 5.13
C PHE A 111 8.06 4.02 4.24
N THR A 112 7.99 5.26 4.76
CA THR A 112 8.34 6.47 4.02
C THR A 112 9.80 6.44 3.56
N SER A 113 10.73 6.01 4.43
CA SER A 113 12.14 5.83 4.06
C SER A 113 12.32 4.78 2.96
N ALA A 114 11.67 3.63 3.07
CA ALA A 114 11.74 2.58 2.05
C ALA A 114 11.17 3.04 0.70
N LEU A 115 10.02 3.72 0.70
CA LEU A 115 9.39 4.25 -0.50
C LEU A 115 10.28 5.30 -1.18
N ASN A 116 10.78 6.28 -0.43
CA ASN A 116 11.65 7.33 -0.98
C ASN A 116 12.95 6.76 -1.56
N ASN A 117 13.56 5.77 -0.88
CA ASN A 117 14.74 5.10 -1.41
C ASN A 117 14.46 4.44 -2.77
N LYS A 118 13.31 3.78 -2.93
CA LYS A 118 12.93 3.15 -4.21
C LYS A 118 12.62 4.17 -5.29
N LEU A 119 11.92 5.25 -4.96
CA LEU A 119 11.61 6.33 -5.91
C LEU A 119 12.90 6.99 -6.41
N ASN A 120 13.85 7.28 -5.51
CA ASN A 120 15.15 7.85 -5.89
C ASN A 120 15.94 6.93 -6.84
N LEU A 121 15.89 5.61 -6.63
CA LEU A 121 16.55 4.63 -7.52
C LEU A 121 15.95 4.57 -8.92
N LEU A 122 14.70 5.01 -9.09
CA LEU A 122 14.06 5.16 -10.40
C LEU A 122 14.46 6.48 -11.10
N ASN A 123 15.35 7.28 -10.49
CA ASN A 123 15.78 8.61 -10.93
C ASN A 123 14.63 9.62 -10.98
N ILE A 124 13.80 9.63 -9.93
CA ILE A 124 12.70 10.56 -9.70
C ILE A 124 13.05 11.45 -8.52
#